data_AF-A0A3A8PMG2-F1
#
_entry.id   AF-A0A3A8PMG2-F1
#
_cell.length_a   1.000
_cell.length_b   1.000
_cell.length_c   1.000
_cell.angle_alpha   90.00
_cell.angle_beta   90.00
_cell.angle_gamma   90.00
#
_symmetry.space_group_name_H-M   'P 1'
#
loop_
_entity.id
_entity.type
_entity.pdbx_description
1 polymer ?
#
loop_
_entity_poly.entity_id
_entity_poly.type
_entity_poly.pdbx_seq_one_letter_code
_entity_poly.pdbx_strand_id
1 'polypeptide(L)'
;MLGSTAAAQGALDCQTFQERVPASGLMANPKAVATVPLDKQRLGYVRVGGGCEVSRFGFESLHAAVMVQNAPDGEFGWRCKGADPAFVSNPAWAKASVTYCKATDAGGAPLPLQCTTLTKKTGLLRNPTVEVTLTPNLVTDGYVVVSGGCDTSHFGNGSVHAENVVVSRPTPGGQGWYCQAADPPNHAQDASVEASLVACRVPPTTVTPKPSLQCTLTQGTPGSGAYPKSIAKGPGRALGGGCELSYAGNGSIHAEFMVQQGPQPADGSWACLAADPPLISNPGTAKASVVSCNITTAVVPPPVTAPTTRKNPVIVVGGTLADEFLYLLLEARLRADGYQVEFFKLPGNGLIDIREGALALKYRVADVLLKTGAEKVNLIGHSQGGITARTYVHDHGHKLVEHLISLGTPHKGTHVDPLLAVLLVGCVGQPTDSPICHQLRAGPFLEEINQRAPDDAIAYTNLNNLKQFDVFTDGLTNGRMDNCDRTNAKGQALKCNVVVQEQCPLIFVEHIGLASHGAVYSGIRQALLHEPIALNCLEL
;
A
#
# COMPACT_ATOMS: atom_id res chain seq x y z
N MET A 1 -47.60 -10.67 -12.21
CA MET A 1 -46.56 -11.60 -11.70
C MET A 1 -45.58 -11.84 -12.83
N LEU A 2 -44.48 -11.09 -12.88
CA LEU A 2 -43.38 -11.33 -13.81
C LEU A 2 -42.39 -12.24 -13.08
N GLY A 3 -42.45 -13.54 -13.38
CA GLY A 3 -41.51 -14.51 -12.83
C GLY A 3 -40.12 -14.26 -13.39
N SER A 4 -39.16 -13.98 -12.51
CA SER A 4 -37.74 -14.03 -12.83
C SER A 4 -37.37 -15.47 -13.19
N THR A 5 -37.09 -15.72 -14.46
CA THR A 5 -36.44 -16.97 -14.87
C THR A 5 -35.03 -16.97 -14.29
N ALA A 6 -34.82 -17.72 -13.22
CA ALA A 6 -33.49 -17.98 -12.70
C ALA A 6 -32.67 -18.62 -13.83
N ALA A 7 -31.68 -17.89 -14.35
CA ALA A 7 -30.75 -18.45 -15.32
C ALA A 7 -30.15 -19.72 -14.73
N ALA A 8 -30.14 -20.81 -15.50
CA ALA A 8 -29.56 -22.07 -15.07
C ALA A 8 -28.04 -21.84 -14.82
N GLN A 9 -27.64 -21.81 -13.56
CA GLN A 9 -26.26 -21.56 -13.14
C GLN A 9 -25.52 -22.90 -13.05
N GLY A 10 -24.33 -22.98 -13.65
CA GLY A 10 -23.41 -24.08 -13.37
C GLY A 10 -22.95 -24.05 -11.92
N ALA A 11 -22.38 -25.15 -11.43
CA ALA A 11 -21.92 -25.25 -10.05
C ALA A 11 -20.40 -25.35 -9.97
N LEU A 12 -19.84 -24.79 -8.91
CA LEU A 12 -18.45 -24.98 -8.53
C LEU A 12 -18.43 -25.75 -7.21
N ASP A 13 -18.23 -27.07 -7.28
CA ASP A 13 -18.10 -27.92 -6.09
C ASP A 13 -16.68 -27.83 -5.56
N CYS A 14 -16.52 -27.09 -4.47
CA CYS A 14 -15.24 -26.90 -3.81
C CYS A 14 -15.20 -27.59 -2.46
N GLN A 15 -14.04 -28.12 -2.09
CA GLN A 15 -13.77 -28.71 -0.80
C GLN A 15 -12.42 -28.18 -0.30
N THR A 16 -12.28 -28.10 1.03
CA THR A 16 -11.02 -27.72 1.66
C THR A 16 -10.54 -28.90 2.47
N PHE A 17 -9.40 -29.45 2.10
CA PHE A 17 -8.70 -30.44 2.91
C PHE A 17 -7.69 -29.70 3.77
N GLN A 18 -7.67 -30.04 5.05
CA GLN A 18 -6.68 -29.52 5.98
C GLN A 18 -5.76 -30.66 6.38
N GLU A 19 -4.48 -30.48 6.14
CA GLU A 19 -3.50 -31.40 6.68
C GLU A 19 -3.34 -31.06 8.17
N ARG A 20 -3.95 -31.88 9.03
CA ARG A 20 -3.69 -31.82 10.47
C ARG A 20 -2.34 -32.46 10.76
N VAL A 21 -1.25 -31.72 10.54
CA VAL A 21 -0.06 -31.91 11.37
C VAL A 21 -0.45 -31.40 12.76
N PRO A 22 -0.52 -32.30 13.76
CA PRO A 22 0.68 -32.57 14.54
C PRO A 22 0.86 -34.08 14.71
N ALA A 23 1.54 -34.73 13.78
CA ALA A 23 1.97 -36.11 14.03
C ALA A 23 3.27 -36.15 14.87
N SER A 24 3.98 -35.02 15.03
CA SER A 24 5.30 -34.96 15.67
C SER A 24 5.49 -33.73 16.59
N GLY A 25 4.54 -33.45 17.48
CA GLY A 25 4.72 -32.46 18.56
C GLY A 25 5.02 -31.02 18.12
N LEU A 26 5.30 -30.14 19.09
CA LEU A 26 5.81 -28.80 18.82
C LEU A 26 7.26 -28.89 18.33
N MET A 27 7.58 -28.30 17.19
CA MET A 27 8.92 -28.30 16.61
C MET A 27 9.38 -26.88 16.26
N ALA A 28 10.70 -26.66 16.22
CA ALA A 28 11.26 -25.43 15.68
C ALA A 28 11.02 -25.37 14.17
N ASN A 29 10.67 -24.19 13.64
CA ASN A 29 10.44 -23.95 12.21
C ASN A 29 9.46 -24.96 11.53
N PRO A 30 8.22 -25.09 12.02
CA PRO A 30 7.28 -26.12 11.55
C PRO A 30 6.92 -25.95 10.07
N LYS A 31 6.71 -27.07 9.37
CA LYS A 31 6.33 -27.12 7.94
C LYS A 31 5.17 -28.08 7.73
N ALA A 32 4.24 -27.72 6.85
CA ALA A 32 3.12 -28.56 6.43
C ALA A 32 2.80 -28.35 4.94
N VAL A 33 2.32 -29.39 4.25
CA VAL A 33 1.93 -29.34 2.83
C VAL A 33 0.63 -30.09 2.63
N ALA A 34 -0.48 -29.36 2.55
CA ALA A 34 -1.77 -29.96 2.23
C ALA A 34 -1.86 -30.19 0.73
N THR A 35 -2.17 -31.43 0.33
CA THR A 35 -2.30 -31.83 -1.07
C THR A 35 -3.71 -32.30 -1.36
N VAL A 36 -4.25 -31.98 -2.54
CA VAL A 36 -5.56 -32.51 -2.99
C VAL A 36 -5.55 -34.04 -2.88
N PRO A 37 -6.50 -34.69 -2.19
CA PRO A 37 -6.52 -36.15 -2.06
C PRO A 37 -6.55 -36.86 -3.41
N LEU A 38 -5.82 -37.97 -3.55
CA LEU A 38 -5.63 -38.67 -4.83
C LEU A 38 -6.95 -39.16 -5.45
N ASP A 39 -7.90 -39.59 -4.61
CA ASP A 39 -9.26 -39.95 -5.05
C ASP A 39 -10.00 -38.75 -5.66
N LYS A 40 -9.81 -37.55 -5.09
CA LYS A 40 -10.37 -36.30 -5.63
C LYS A 40 -9.68 -35.86 -6.92
N GLN A 41 -8.35 -36.00 -7.01
CA GLN A 41 -7.62 -35.74 -8.26
C GLN A 41 -8.16 -36.61 -9.41
N ARG A 42 -8.38 -37.91 -9.16
CA ARG A 42 -8.95 -38.84 -10.15
C ARG A 42 -10.38 -38.49 -10.57
N LEU A 43 -11.13 -37.79 -9.70
CA LEU A 43 -12.47 -37.30 -10.00
C LEU A 43 -12.48 -35.95 -10.74
N GLY A 44 -11.30 -35.40 -11.08
CA GLY A 44 -11.13 -34.16 -11.81
C GLY A 44 -11.16 -32.89 -10.94
N TYR A 45 -10.92 -33.02 -9.64
CA TYR A 45 -10.74 -31.84 -8.79
C TYR A 45 -9.32 -31.27 -8.98
N VAL A 46 -9.25 -29.95 -9.10
CA VAL A 46 -7.98 -29.21 -9.24
C VAL A 46 -7.80 -28.25 -8.07
N ARG A 47 -6.54 -28.00 -7.70
CA ARG A 47 -6.21 -27.02 -6.66
C ARG A 47 -6.53 -25.61 -7.14
N VAL A 48 -7.37 -24.89 -6.39
CA VAL A 48 -7.71 -23.49 -6.66
C VAL A 48 -7.13 -22.53 -5.62
N GLY A 49 -6.73 -23.02 -4.45
CA GLY A 49 -6.13 -22.20 -3.41
C GLY A 49 -5.77 -22.99 -2.17
N GLY A 50 -5.51 -22.29 -1.08
CA GLY A 50 -5.17 -22.88 0.20
C GLY A 50 -4.88 -21.81 1.23
N GLY A 51 -4.45 -22.22 2.40
CA GLY A 51 -4.18 -21.33 3.53
C GLY A 51 -3.19 -21.93 4.50
N CYS A 52 -2.71 -21.12 5.43
CA CYS A 52 -1.67 -21.44 6.38
C CYS A 52 -2.03 -20.91 7.77
N GLU A 53 -1.69 -21.71 8.77
CA GLU A 53 -1.79 -21.34 10.17
C GLU A 53 -0.55 -21.84 10.89
N VAL A 54 0.09 -20.97 11.66
CA VAL A 54 1.30 -21.27 12.42
C VAL A 54 1.09 -20.74 13.83
N SER A 55 1.15 -21.60 14.84
CA SER A 55 0.97 -21.18 16.23
C SER A 55 1.62 -22.14 17.22
N ARG A 56 1.90 -21.65 18.44
CA ARG A 56 2.30 -22.48 19.58
C ARG A 56 1.09 -23.02 20.35
N PHE A 57 0.16 -22.14 20.74
CA PHE A 57 -0.99 -22.45 21.61
C PHE A 57 -2.37 -22.17 20.98
N GLY A 58 -2.43 -21.98 19.65
CA GLY A 58 -3.67 -21.66 18.93
C GLY A 58 -3.86 -20.17 18.66
N PHE A 59 -5.09 -19.74 18.39
CA PHE A 59 -5.42 -18.41 17.87
C PHE A 59 -5.09 -17.22 18.79
N GLU A 60 -4.78 -17.46 20.06
CA GLU A 60 -4.55 -16.43 21.07
C GLU A 60 -3.17 -16.55 21.75
N SER A 61 -2.19 -17.15 21.06
CA SER A 61 -0.85 -17.34 21.61
C SER A 61 -0.10 -16.01 21.74
N LEU A 62 0.40 -15.71 22.94
CA LEU A 62 1.34 -14.60 23.23
C LEU A 62 2.70 -14.77 22.52
N HIS A 63 2.98 -15.97 21.98
CA HIS A 63 4.25 -16.34 21.34
C HIS A 63 3.93 -17.19 20.10
N ALA A 64 3.80 -16.55 18.94
CA ALA A 64 3.66 -17.25 17.66
C ALA A 64 5.05 -17.52 17.04
N ALA A 65 5.18 -18.60 16.27
CA ALA A 65 6.23 -18.68 15.27
C ALA A 65 5.83 -17.82 14.06
N VAL A 66 6.81 -17.31 13.34
CA VAL A 66 6.63 -16.36 12.24
C VAL A 66 6.15 -17.09 11.00
N MET A 67 5.02 -16.70 10.40
CA MET A 67 4.64 -17.23 9.09
C MET A 67 5.55 -16.64 8.01
N VAL A 68 6.46 -17.46 7.49
CA VAL A 68 7.38 -17.08 6.41
C VAL A 68 6.94 -17.62 5.06
N GLN A 69 5.90 -18.46 5.06
CA GLN A 69 5.37 -19.00 3.84
C GLN A 69 3.90 -19.40 3.93
N ASN A 70 3.19 -19.02 2.88
CA ASN A 70 1.86 -19.50 2.56
C ASN A 70 1.71 -19.45 1.03
N ALA A 71 1.99 -20.54 0.31
CA ALA A 71 2.05 -20.52 -1.16
C ALA A 71 1.67 -21.86 -1.82
N PRO A 72 1.30 -21.83 -3.11
CA PRO A 72 1.22 -23.03 -3.96
C PRO A 72 2.46 -23.93 -3.85
N ASP A 73 2.25 -25.25 -3.80
CA ASP A 73 3.33 -26.26 -3.81
C ASP A 73 3.06 -27.32 -4.88
N GLY A 74 3.87 -27.31 -5.94
CA GLY A 74 3.60 -28.12 -7.13
C GLY A 74 2.21 -27.85 -7.73
N GLU A 75 1.63 -28.88 -8.35
CA GLU A 75 0.34 -28.79 -9.04
C GLU A 75 -0.86 -28.91 -8.07
N PHE A 76 -0.72 -29.74 -7.02
CA PHE A 76 -1.83 -30.13 -6.14
C PHE A 76 -1.64 -29.71 -4.68
N GLY A 77 -0.48 -29.17 -4.32
CA GLY A 77 -0.13 -28.86 -2.95
C GLY A 77 -0.30 -27.39 -2.59
N TRP A 78 -0.34 -27.14 -1.30
CA TRP A 78 -0.26 -25.83 -0.67
C TRP A 78 0.65 -25.91 0.56
N ARG A 79 1.71 -25.10 0.57
CA ARG A 79 2.77 -25.14 1.59
C ARG A 79 2.58 -24.04 2.62
N CYS A 80 2.78 -24.42 3.87
CA CYS A 80 2.76 -23.56 5.05
C CYS A 80 4.06 -23.77 5.82
N LYS A 81 4.78 -22.69 6.15
CA LYS A 81 6.03 -22.75 6.92
C LYS A 81 6.08 -21.65 7.97
N GLY A 82 6.36 -22.06 9.19
CA GLY A 82 6.77 -21.20 10.29
C GLY A 82 8.29 -21.10 10.38
N ALA A 83 8.78 -19.97 10.86
CA ALA A 83 10.16 -19.79 11.30
C ALA A 83 10.22 -19.25 12.73
N ASP A 84 11.23 -19.66 13.48
CA ASP A 84 11.50 -19.15 14.81
C ASP A 84 12.14 -17.74 14.67
N PRO A 85 11.77 -16.77 15.53
CA PRO A 85 12.50 -15.51 15.62
C PRO A 85 13.99 -15.74 15.90
N ALA A 86 14.84 -14.82 15.44
CA ALA A 86 16.28 -14.93 15.67
C ALA A 86 16.59 -15.06 17.17
N PHE A 87 17.52 -15.97 17.50
CA PHE A 87 18.00 -16.24 18.87
C PHE A 87 16.96 -16.79 19.87
N VAL A 88 15.74 -17.12 19.44
CA VAL A 88 14.70 -17.71 20.31
C VAL A 88 14.21 -19.01 19.69
N SER A 89 14.43 -20.15 20.35
CA SER A 89 13.77 -21.39 19.94
C SER A 89 12.35 -21.41 20.50
N ASN A 90 11.36 -21.38 19.60
CA ASN A 90 9.96 -21.38 19.98
C ASN A 90 9.20 -22.50 19.26
N PRO A 91 9.16 -23.71 19.85
CA PRO A 91 8.42 -24.82 19.27
C PRO A 91 6.96 -24.46 18.98
N ALA A 92 6.55 -24.65 17.72
CA ALA A 92 5.23 -24.34 17.21
C ALA A 92 4.72 -25.49 16.32
N TRP A 93 3.46 -25.42 15.92
CA TRP A 93 2.88 -26.26 14.90
C TRP A 93 2.50 -25.43 13.68
N ALA A 94 2.42 -26.08 12.51
CA ALA A 94 1.94 -25.49 11.27
C ALA A 94 0.83 -26.35 10.68
N LYS A 95 -0.17 -25.72 10.08
CA LYS A 95 -1.27 -26.39 9.38
C LYS A 95 -1.44 -25.75 8.02
N ALA A 96 -1.28 -26.55 6.98
CA ALA A 96 -1.65 -26.19 5.63
C ALA A 96 -3.10 -26.60 5.36
N SER A 97 -3.78 -25.81 4.54
CA SER A 97 -5.06 -26.16 3.96
C SER A 97 -4.99 -25.99 2.46
N VAL A 98 -5.68 -26.87 1.72
CA VAL A 98 -5.76 -26.83 0.27
C VAL A 98 -7.23 -26.81 -0.12
N THR A 99 -7.62 -25.81 -0.88
CA THR A 99 -8.95 -25.68 -1.49
C THR A 99 -8.87 -26.18 -2.91
N TYR A 100 -9.73 -27.13 -3.25
CA TYR A 100 -9.81 -27.74 -4.57
C TYR A 100 -11.25 -27.80 -5.04
N CYS A 101 -11.44 -27.63 -6.35
CA CYS A 101 -12.77 -27.52 -6.94
C CYS A 101 -12.91 -28.37 -8.19
N LYS A 102 -14.16 -28.73 -8.48
CA LYS A 102 -14.62 -29.28 -9.74
C LYS A 102 -15.77 -28.42 -10.24
N ALA A 103 -15.77 -28.09 -11.53
CA ALA A 103 -16.85 -27.33 -12.15
C ALA A 103 -17.84 -28.28 -12.84
N THR A 104 -19.11 -27.92 -12.82
CA THR A 104 -20.17 -28.55 -13.61
C THR A 104 -21.02 -27.51 -14.30
N ASP A 105 -21.60 -27.87 -15.44
CA ASP A 105 -22.62 -27.05 -16.07
C ASP A 105 -23.95 -27.12 -15.30
N ALA A 106 -24.96 -26.42 -15.79
CA ALA A 106 -26.27 -26.37 -15.16
C ALA A 106 -27.02 -27.72 -15.20
N GLY A 107 -26.63 -28.64 -16.10
CA GLY A 107 -27.14 -30.01 -16.18
C GLY A 107 -26.38 -30.99 -15.30
N GLY A 108 -25.35 -30.54 -14.58
CA GLY A 108 -24.48 -31.38 -13.74
C GLY A 108 -23.39 -32.10 -14.52
N ALA A 109 -23.22 -31.84 -15.82
CA ALA A 109 -22.14 -32.43 -16.60
C ALA A 109 -20.80 -31.78 -16.21
N PRO A 110 -19.69 -32.55 -16.11
CA PRO A 110 -18.39 -32.01 -15.74
C PRO A 110 -17.88 -30.96 -16.75
N LEU A 111 -17.44 -29.81 -16.24
CA LEU A 111 -16.70 -28.81 -16.99
C LEU A 111 -15.22 -28.91 -16.65
N PRO A 112 -14.31 -28.93 -17.64
CA PRO A 112 -12.88 -28.90 -17.35
C PRO A 112 -12.54 -27.57 -16.67
N LEU A 113 -11.92 -27.63 -15.49
CA LEU A 113 -11.39 -26.46 -14.79
C LEU A 113 -9.87 -26.47 -14.96
N GLN A 114 -9.34 -25.52 -15.72
CA GLN A 114 -7.90 -25.42 -15.98
C GLN A 114 -7.31 -24.34 -15.09
N CYS A 115 -6.32 -24.70 -14.27
CA CYS A 115 -5.62 -23.79 -13.39
C CYS A 115 -4.12 -23.75 -13.71
N THR A 116 -3.50 -22.59 -13.55
CA THR A 116 -2.07 -22.36 -13.69
C THR A 116 -1.55 -21.51 -12.54
N THR A 117 -0.25 -21.57 -12.30
CA THR A 117 0.43 -20.75 -11.28
C THR A 117 1.43 -19.84 -11.97
N LEU A 118 1.39 -18.54 -11.66
CA LEU A 118 2.43 -17.60 -12.05
C LEU A 118 3.19 -17.18 -10.80
N THR A 119 4.50 -17.06 -10.92
CA THR A 119 5.35 -16.59 -9.83
C THR A 119 6.24 -15.43 -10.27
N LYS A 120 6.57 -14.56 -9.33
CA LYS A 120 7.58 -13.52 -9.51
C LYS A 120 8.37 -13.38 -8.22
N LYS A 121 9.70 -13.37 -8.33
CA LYS A 121 10.62 -13.34 -7.19
C LYS A 121 11.53 -12.13 -7.25
N THR A 122 11.81 -11.55 -6.08
CA THR A 122 12.81 -10.48 -5.93
C THR A 122 14.24 -11.02 -5.84
N GLY A 123 15.22 -10.13 -6.00
CA GLY A 123 16.56 -10.38 -5.44
C GLY A 123 16.57 -10.34 -3.91
N LEU A 124 17.75 -10.48 -3.32
CA LEU A 124 17.94 -10.21 -1.88
C LEU A 124 17.84 -8.70 -1.65
N LEU A 125 16.81 -8.28 -0.92
CA LEU A 125 16.55 -6.90 -0.57
C LEU A 125 16.10 -6.85 0.89
N ARG A 126 16.26 -5.68 1.51
CA ARG A 126 15.65 -5.39 2.79
C ARG A 126 14.17 -5.05 2.62
N ASN A 127 13.29 -5.63 3.44
CA ASN A 127 11.83 -5.50 3.34
C ASN A 127 11.27 -5.66 1.90
N PRO A 128 11.59 -6.78 1.22
CA PRO A 128 11.25 -6.99 -0.18
C PRO A 128 9.73 -7.03 -0.41
N THR A 129 9.30 -6.45 -1.54
CA THR A 129 7.93 -6.59 -2.05
C THR A 129 7.92 -6.97 -3.50
N VAL A 130 6.85 -7.67 -3.89
CA VAL A 130 6.67 -8.11 -5.26
C VAL A 130 5.20 -8.34 -5.57
N GLU A 131 4.83 -7.97 -6.79
CA GLU A 131 3.52 -8.22 -7.37
C GLU A 131 3.66 -9.08 -8.62
N VAL A 132 2.89 -10.16 -8.68
CA VAL A 132 2.69 -10.97 -9.89
C VAL A 132 1.28 -10.69 -10.44
N THR A 133 1.17 -10.46 -11.74
CA THR A 133 -0.10 -10.16 -12.42
C THR A 133 -0.34 -11.10 -13.58
N LEU A 134 -1.62 -11.29 -13.94
CA LEU A 134 -1.99 -11.98 -15.16
C LEU A 134 -1.40 -11.29 -16.38
N THR A 135 -0.85 -12.09 -17.30
CA THR A 135 -0.41 -11.57 -18.59
C THR A 135 -1.62 -11.23 -19.47
N PRO A 136 -1.51 -10.28 -20.42
CA PRO A 136 -2.61 -9.95 -21.33
C PRO A 136 -3.18 -11.16 -22.08
N ASN A 137 -2.32 -12.13 -22.43
CA ASN A 137 -2.74 -13.37 -23.10
C ASN A 137 -3.61 -14.24 -22.19
N LEU A 138 -3.22 -14.40 -20.91
CA LEU A 138 -4.02 -15.17 -19.96
C LEU A 138 -5.37 -14.51 -19.66
N VAL A 139 -5.41 -13.18 -19.57
CA VAL A 139 -6.68 -12.44 -19.46
C VAL A 139 -7.57 -12.70 -20.68
N THR A 140 -7.00 -12.63 -21.88
CA THR A 140 -7.71 -12.90 -23.14
C THR A 140 -8.20 -14.35 -23.24
N ASP A 141 -7.43 -15.30 -22.70
CA ASP A 141 -7.78 -16.72 -22.65
C ASP A 141 -8.86 -17.07 -21.60
N GLY A 142 -9.32 -16.06 -20.85
CA GLY A 142 -10.40 -16.18 -19.87
C GLY A 142 -9.94 -16.62 -18.47
N TYR A 143 -8.65 -16.49 -18.15
CA TYR A 143 -8.17 -16.75 -16.79
C TYR A 143 -8.54 -15.63 -15.82
N VAL A 144 -8.96 -16.04 -14.63
CA VAL A 144 -9.22 -15.15 -13.48
C VAL A 144 -8.40 -15.61 -12.29
N VAL A 145 -7.93 -14.67 -11.47
CA VAL A 145 -7.20 -14.99 -10.24
C VAL A 145 -8.19 -15.57 -9.22
N VAL A 146 -7.88 -16.77 -8.70
CA VAL A 146 -8.71 -17.47 -7.70
C VAL A 146 -8.07 -17.48 -6.32
N SER A 147 -6.73 -17.40 -6.25
CA SER A 147 -5.97 -17.34 -5.01
C SER A 147 -4.51 -16.95 -5.29
N GLY A 148 -3.69 -16.91 -4.24
CA GLY A 148 -2.26 -16.73 -4.34
C GLY A 148 -1.61 -16.80 -2.97
N GLY A 149 -0.31 -16.56 -2.93
CA GLY A 149 0.48 -16.74 -1.73
C GLY A 149 1.87 -16.14 -1.83
N CYS A 150 2.58 -16.14 -0.71
CA CYS A 150 3.92 -15.58 -0.57
C CYS A 150 4.88 -16.60 0.02
N ASP A 151 6.12 -16.58 -0.46
CA ASP A 151 7.23 -17.38 0.06
C ASP A 151 8.43 -16.45 0.28
N THR A 152 9.14 -16.61 1.39
CA THR A 152 10.30 -15.77 1.73
C THR A 152 11.54 -16.63 2.02
N SER A 153 12.72 -16.12 1.68
CA SER A 153 13.97 -16.82 1.97
C SER A 153 15.17 -15.88 2.08
N HIS A 154 15.98 -16.09 3.11
CA HIS A 154 17.16 -15.29 3.48
C HIS A 154 18.48 -15.78 2.82
N PHE A 155 18.55 -16.99 2.24
CA PHE A 155 19.78 -17.51 1.57
C PHE A 155 19.51 -18.49 0.40
N GLY A 156 18.49 -18.22 -0.42
CA GLY A 156 18.09 -19.18 -1.47
C GLY A 156 17.38 -20.41 -0.87
N ASN A 157 16.09 -20.53 -1.20
CA ASN A 157 15.13 -21.58 -0.81
C ASN A 157 15.44 -22.35 0.50
N GLY A 158 15.20 -21.72 1.66
CA GLY A 158 14.91 -22.50 2.87
C GLY A 158 15.58 -22.09 4.19
N SER A 159 15.85 -20.80 4.42
CA SER A 159 16.40 -20.33 5.71
C SER A 159 15.52 -20.70 6.91
N VAL A 160 16.17 -20.96 8.06
CA VAL A 160 15.56 -21.04 9.41
C VAL A 160 15.22 -19.66 9.98
N HIS A 161 15.76 -18.60 9.39
CA HIS A 161 15.51 -17.20 9.74
C HIS A 161 15.11 -16.48 8.44
N ALA A 162 13.87 -16.61 8.03
CA ALA A 162 13.34 -15.93 6.84
C ALA A 162 12.42 -14.77 7.28
N GLU A 163 12.25 -13.79 6.41
CA GLU A 163 11.40 -12.64 6.68
C GLU A 163 9.93 -13.02 6.86
N ASN A 164 9.26 -12.35 7.78
CA ASN A 164 7.84 -12.57 8.00
C ASN A 164 7.03 -12.07 6.80
N VAL A 165 6.06 -12.85 6.34
CA VAL A 165 5.06 -12.33 5.41
C VAL A 165 4.14 -11.41 6.21
N VAL A 166 4.13 -10.11 5.90
CA VAL A 166 3.21 -9.14 6.53
C VAL A 166 2.05 -8.76 5.60
N VAL A 167 2.26 -8.90 4.28
CA VAL A 167 1.16 -8.77 3.32
C VAL A 167 1.22 -9.93 2.34
N SER A 168 0.08 -10.59 2.18
CA SER A 168 -0.20 -11.55 1.11
C SER A 168 -1.63 -11.33 0.67
N ARG A 169 -1.88 -10.59 -0.41
CA ARG A 169 -3.26 -10.31 -0.83
C ARG A 169 -3.46 -10.19 -2.34
N PRO A 170 -4.70 -10.35 -2.82
CA PRO A 170 -5.07 -9.93 -4.16
C PRO A 170 -4.73 -8.45 -4.40
N THR A 171 -4.37 -8.10 -5.63
CA THR A 171 -4.21 -6.70 -6.03
C THR A 171 -5.57 -5.99 -6.07
N PRO A 172 -5.63 -4.65 -5.94
CA PRO A 172 -6.90 -3.93 -5.96
C PRO A 172 -7.76 -4.18 -7.20
N GLY A 173 -7.13 -4.50 -8.35
CA GLY A 173 -7.83 -4.85 -9.60
C GLY A 173 -8.22 -6.32 -9.72
N GLY A 174 -7.88 -7.18 -8.73
CA GLY A 174 -8.20 -8.60 -8.73
C GLY A 174 -7.46 -9.43 -9.80
N GLN A 175 -6.47 -8.85 -10.48
CA GLN A 175 -5.73 -9.50 -11.58
C GLN A 175 -4.32 -9.95 -11.19
N GLY A 176 -3.95 -9.81 -9.92
CA GLY A 176 -2.63 -10.19 -9.43
C GLY A 176 -2.62 -10.53 -7.96
N TRP A 177 -1.42 -10.86 -7.48
CA TRP A 177 -1.12 -11.11 -6.08
C TRP A 177 0.08 -10.30 -5.62
N TYR A 178 -0.08 -9.61 -4.49
CA TYR A 178 0.92 -8.76 -3.89
C TYR A 178 1.45 -9.40 -2.60
N CYS A 179 2.77 -9.42 -2.48
CA CYS A 179 3.49 -9.93 -1.33
C CYS A 179 4.45 -8.89 -0.76
N GLN A 180 4.51 -8.80 0.56
CA GLN A 180 5.50 -8.01 1.30
C GLN A 180 6.01 -8.80 2.48
N ALA A 181 7.33 -8.79 2.63
CA ALA A 181 7.98 -9.27 3.83
C ALA A 181 8.60 -8.13 4.62
N ALA A 182 8.73 -8.33 5.94
CA ALA A 182 9.27 -7.33 6.85
C ALA A 182 10.21 -7.95 7.87
N ASP A 183 11.24 -7.16 8.20
CA ASP A 183 12.26 -7.45 9.22
C ASP A 183 11.60 -7.86 10.55
N PRO A 184 12.03 -8.96 11.18
CA PRO A 184 11.72 -9.19 12.58
C PRO A 184 12.32 -8.06 13.45
N PRO A 185 11.70 -7.79 14.63
CA PRO A 185 12.18 -6.76 15.55
C PRO A 185 13.69 -6.87 15.81
N ASN A 186 14.42 -5.77 15.66
CA ASN A 186 15.85 -5.65 15.96
C ASN A 186 16.79 -6.59 15.17
N HIS A 187 16.34 -7.15 14.05
CA HIS A 187 17.14 -8.05 13.25
C HIS A 187 17.02 -7.73 11.74
N ALA A 188 17.81 -6.75 11.29
CA ALA A 188 17.84 -6.34 9.89
C ALA A 188 18.59 -7.37 9.05
N GLN A 189 17.94 -7.88 8.00
CA GLN A 189 18.57 -8.86 7.13
C GLN A 189 17.93 -8.88 5.73
N ASP A 190 18.70 -9.23 4.69
CA ASP A 190 18.20 -9.20 3.32
C ASP A 190 17.52 -10.51 2.94
N ALA A 191 16.35 -10.46 2.33
CA ALA A 191 15.66 -11.65 1.84
C ALA A 191 15.08 -11.48 0.45
N SER A 192 14.72 -12.62 -0.13
CA SER A 192 13.89 -12.69 -1.32
C SER A 192 12.44 -12.96 -0.93
N VAL A 193 11.52 -12.33 -1.63
CA VAL A 193 10.09 -12.68 -1.62
C VAL A 193 9.69 -13.18 -2.99
N GLU A 194 8.92 -14.24 -3.01
CA GLU A 194 8.24 -14.76 -4.19
C GLU A 194 6.73 -14.63 -4.00
N ALA A 195 6.08 -13.85 -4.88
CA ALA A 195 4.63 -13.85 -4.99
C ALA A 195 4.19 -14.91 -5.99
N SER A 196 3.16 -15.65 -5.62
CA SER A 196 2.48 -16.62 -6.47
C SER A 196 1.02 -16.23 -6.63
N LEU A 197 0.47 -16.33 -7.84
CA LEU A 197 -0.97 -16.32 -8.07
C LEU A 197 -1.40 -17.64 -8.68
N VAL A 198 -2.58 -18.13 -8.30
CA VAL A 198 -3.29 -19.23 -8.97
C VAL A 198 -4.41 -18.61 -9.77
N ALA A 199 -4.40 -18.90 -11.07
CA ALA A 199 -5.42 -18.43 -11.99
C ALA A 199 -6.09 -19.62 -12.66
N CYS A 200 -7.41 -19.57 -12.76
CA CYS A 200 -8.21 -20.64 -13.35
C CYS A 200 -9.13 -20.11 -14.42
N ARG A 201 -9.53 -21.00 -15.34
CA ARG A 201 -10.55 -20.76 -16.34
C ARG A 201 -11.39 -22.00 -16.59
N VAL A 202 -12.57 -21.78 -17.16
CA VAL A 202 -13.31 -22.82 -17.88
C VAL A 202 -12.92 -22.69 -19.36
N PRO A 203 -12.24 -23.68 -19.98
CA PRO A 203 -11.93 -23.67 -21.40
C PRO A 203 -13.19 -23.57 -22.28
N PRO A 204 -13.06 -23.17 -23.55
CA PRO A 204 -14.18 -23.12 -24.47
C PRO A 204 -14.94 -24.45 -24.54
N THR A 205 -16.25 -24.40 -24.33
CA THR A 205 -17.15 -25.56 -24.39
C THR A 205 -18.22 -25.39 -25.47
N THR A 206 -18.82 -26.51 -25.89
CA THR A 206 -20.01 -26.51 -26.76
C THR A 206 -21.31 -26.16 -26.03
N VAL A 207 -21.29 -26.13 -24.69
CA VAL A 207 -22.43 -25.75 -23.84
C VAL A 207 -22.82 -24.29 -24.09
N THR A 208 -24.12 -24.05 -24.32
CA THR A 208 -24.72 -22.73 -24.56
C THR A 208 -25.85 -22.47 -23.56
N PRO A 209 -25.92 -21.27 -22.93
CA PRO A 209 -24.93 -20.19 -22.95
C PRO A 209 -23.55 -20.59 -22.38
N LYS A 210 -22.48 -19.99 -22.92
CA LYS A 210 -21.08 -20.38 -22.59
C LYS A 210 -20.80 -20.13 -21.10
N PRO A 211 -20.45 -21.17 -20.32
CA PRO A 211 -20.09 -20.99 -18.92
C PRO A 211 -18.75 -20.27 -18.81
N SER A 212 -18.62 -19.43 -17.79
CA SER A 212 -17.39 -18.73 -17.43
C SER A 212 -17.19 -18.76 -15.93
N LEU A 213 -15.92 -18.73 -15.49
CA LEU A 213 -15.57 -18.58 -14.08
C LEU A 213 -15.50 -17.07 -13.78
N GLN A 214 -16.30 -16.61 -12.83
CA GLN A 214 -16.24 -15.23 -12.35
C GLN A 214 -15.87 -15.20 -10.87
N CYS A 215 -14.93 -14.34 -10.53
CA CYS A 215 -14.43 -14.16 -9.17
C CYS A 215 -14.72 -12.75 -8.66
N THR A 216 -15.06 -12.64 -7.39
CA THR A 216 -15.30 -11.38 -6.69
C THR A 216 -14.34 -11.28 -5.51
N LEU A 217 -13.70 -10.12 -5.41
CA LEU A 217 -12.90 -9.74 -4.25
C LEU A 217 -13.79 -9.07 -3.22
N THR A 218 -13.79 -9.57 -1.98
CA THR A 218 -14.47 -8.92 -0.85
C THR A 218 -13.47 -8.68 0.27
N GLN A 219 -13.55 -7.52 0.92
CA GLN A 219 -12.68 -7.17 2.03
C GLN A 219 -13.46 -7.18 3.34
N GLY A 220 -12.79 -7.64 4.40
CA GLY A 220 -13.31 -7.59 5.76
C GLY A 220 -13.07 -6.21 6.38
N THR A 221 -13.79 -5.94 7.47
CA THR A 221 -13.51 -4.78 8.32
C THR A 221 -12.12 -4.94 8.95
N PRO A 222 -11.26 -3.91 8.93
CA PRO A 222 -9.99 -3.96 9.63
C PRO A 222 -10.20 -4.16 11.14
N GLY A 223 -9.41 -5.04 11.75
CA GLY A 223 -9.30 -5.15 13.20
C GLY A 223 -8.03 -4.48 13.70
N SER A 224 -8.02 -4.03 14.96
CA SER A 224 -6.86 -3.40 15.58
C SER A 224 -6.59 -3.95 16.99
N GLY A 225 -5.36 -3.73 17.48
CA GLY A 225 -4.92 -4.12 18.83
C GLY A 225 -3.66 -4.97 18.80
N ALA A 226 -3.29 -5.57 19.94
CA ALA A 226 -2.11 -6.44 20.05
C ALA A 226 -2.27 -7.81 19.35
N TYR A 227 -3.52 -8.19 19.08
CA TYR A 227 -3.91 -9.41 18.38
C TYR A 227 -4.96 -9.07 17.32
N PRO A 228 -4.60 -8.28 16.28
CA PRO A 228 -5.59 -7.77 15.36
C PRO A 228 -6.18 -8.93 14.55
N LYS A 229 -7.51 -8.90 14.42
CA LYS A 229 -8.30 -9.93 13.74
C LYS A 229 -9.22 -9.31 12.71
N SER A 230 -9.22 -9.87 11.50
CA SER A 230 -10.18 -9.51 10.46
C SER A 230 -10.71 -10.76 9.77
N ILE A 231 -12.00 -10.73 9.44
CA ILE A 231 -12.68 -11.80 8.71
C ILE A 231 -13.34 -11.17 7.48
N ALA A 232 -13.12 -11.76 6.32
CA ALA A 232 -13.76 -11.39 5.07
C ALA A 232 -14.65 -12.53 4.58
N LYS A 233 -15.85 -12.21 4.11
CA LYS A 233 -16.81 -13.18 3.57
C LYS A 233 -17.37 -12.67 2.25
N GLY A 234 -17.22 -13.47 1.21
CA GLY A 234 -17.76 -13.17 -0.11
C GLY A 234 -19.17 -13.71 -0.32
N PRO A 235 -19.81 -13.37 -1.44
CA PRO A 235 -21.17 -13.81 -1.79
C PRO A 235 -21.26 -15.31 -2.14
N GLY A 236 -20.11 -15.96 -2.35
CA GLY A 236 -19.99 -17.39 -2.61
C GLY A 236 -18.85 -18.01 -1.80
N ARG A 237 -18.58 -19.29 -2.03
CA ARG A 237 -17.53 -20.02 -1.31
C ARG A 237 -16.15 -19.41 -1.59
N ALA A 238 -15.38 -19.16 -0.53
CA ALA A 238 -14.01 -18.68 -0.67
C ALA A 238 -13.15 -19.74 -1.34
N LEU A 239 -12.47 -19.37 -2.42
CA LEU A 239 -11.47 -20.21 -3.08
C LEU A 239 -10.08 -19.93 -2.53
N GLY A 240 -9.84 -18.67 -2.18
CA GLY A 240 -8.61 -18.16 -1.61
C GLY A 240 -8.83 -16.81 -0.96
N GLY A 241 -7.76 -16.21 -0.47
CA GLY A 241 -7.81 -14.92 0.18
C GLY A 241 -6.44 -14.48 0.67
N GLY A 242 -6.43 -13.31 1.28
CA GLY A 242 -5.22 -12.63 1.67
C GLY A 242 -5.33 -11.90 2.98
N CYS A 243 -4.17 -11.62 3.56
CA CYS A 243 -4.02 -10.82 4.76
C CYS A 243 -3.11 -9.63 4.49
N GLU A 244 -3.48 -8.50 5.07
CA GLU A 244 -2.66 -7.30 5.14
C GLU A 244 -2.52 -6.94 6.61
N LEU A 245 -1.27 -6.92 7.08
CA LEU A 245 -0.87 -6.56 8.44
C LEU A 245 -0.10 -5.25 8.41
N SER A 246 -0.29 -4.42 9.43
CA SER A 246 0.21 -3.05 9.40
C SER A 246 0.20 -2.39 10.78
N TYR A 247 1.35 -1.87 11.19
CA TYR A 247 1.45 -1.04 12.38
C TYR A 247 0.78 0.32 12.14
N ALA A 248 -0.24 0.65 12.94
CA ALA A 248 -0.99 1.91 12.87
C ALA A 248 -1.51 2.30 11.46
N GLY A 249 -1.73 1.34 10.55
CA GLY A 249 -2.28 1.60 9.21
C GLY A 249 -1.27 2.02 8.13
N ASN A 250 0.03 2.06 8.44
CA ASN A 250 1.08 2.60 7.56
C ASN A 250 1.92 1.59 6.75
N GLY A 251 1.62 0.29 6.75
CA GLY A 251 2.47 -0.71 6.11
C GLY A 251 3.67 -1.00 7.01
N SER A 252 3.76 -2.24 7.50
CA SER A 252 4.68 -2.48 8.61
C SER A 252 6.13 -2.61 8.15
N ILE A 253 7.03 -1.83 8.77
CA ILE A 253 8.49 -2.07 8.83
C ILE A 253 8.88 -2.98 10.01
N HIS A 254 7.88 -3.42 10.80
CA HIS A 254 8.04 -4.24 12.00
C HIS A 254 7.13 -5.46 11.89
N ALA A 255 7.67 -6.67 12.08
CA ALA A 255 6.86 -7.88 11.97
C ALA A 255 5.77 -7.95 13.06
N GLU A 256 4.52 -7.63 12.69
CA GLU A 256 3.35 -8.28 13.28
C GLU A 256 3.34 -9.72 12.77
N PHE A 257 3.45 -10.71 13.65
CA PHE A 257 3.56 -12.10 13.21
C PHE A 257 2.22 -12.56 12.68
N MET A 258 2.13 -12.88 11.39
CA MET A 258 0.93 -13.49 10.83
C MET A 258 0.80 -14.89 11.41
N VAL A 259 -0.28 -15.14 12.14
CA VAL A 259 -0.55 -16.42 12.81
C VAL A 259 -1.49 -17.27 11.97
N GLN A 260 -2.43 -16.63 11.27
CA GLN A 260 -3.37 -17.31 10.39
C GLN A 260 -3.68 -16.49 9.15
N GLN A 261 -3.63 -17.15 8.00
CA GLN A 261 -4.15 -16.70 6.73
C GLN A 261 -4.82 -17.89 6.04
N GLY A 262 -6.14 -17.98 6.15
CA GLY A 262 -6.81 -19.11 5.53
C GLY A 262 -8.33 -19.18 5.71
N PRO A 263 -8.94 -20.14 5.00
CA PRO A 263 -10.38 -20.36 5.05
C PRO A 263 -10.80 -20.94 6.41
N GLN A 264 -11.90 -20.42 6.93
CA GLN A 264 -12.52 -20.88 8.17
C GLN A 264 -13.39 -22.11 7.90
N PRO A 265 -13.20 -23.22 8.66
CA PRO A 265 -13.97 -24.45 8.45
C PRO A 265 -15.48 -24.29 8.65
N ALA A 266 -15.90 -23.37 9.52
CA ALA A 266 -17.29 -23.23 9.94
C ALA A 266 -18.19 -22.65 8.85
N ASP A 267 -17.71 -21.66 8.10
CA ASP A 267 -18.54 -20.89 7.17
C ASP A 267 -17.85 -20.51 5.86
N GLY A 268 -16.61 -20.97 5.64
CA GLY A 268 -15.84 -20.68 4.45
C GLY A 268 -15.42 -19.22 4.32
N SER A 269 -15.50 -18.42 5.39
CA SER A 269 -14.93 -17.07 5.41
C SER A 269 -13.40 -17.13 5.40
N TRP A 270 -12.74 -16.01 5.12
CA TRP A 270 -11.29 -15.88 5.19
C TRP A 270 -10.90 -15.13 6.45
N ALA A 271 -10.08 -15.74 7.31
CA ALA A 271 -9.58 -15.06 8.51
C ALA A 271 -8.11 -14.66 8.36
N CYS A 272 -7.83 -13.49 8.91
CA CYS A 272 -6.50 -12.96 9.14
C CYS A 272 -6.33 -12.69 10.62
N LEU A 273 -5.32 -13.33 11.21
CA LEU A 273 -4.93 -13.15 12.60
C LEU A 273 -3.44 -12.85 12.65
N ALA A 274 -3.09 -11.83 13.42
CA ALA A 274 -1.71 -11.55 13.77
C ALA A 274 -1.52 -11.46 15.28
N ALA A 275 -0.27 -11.53 15.71
CA ALA A 275 0.15 -11.35 17.08
C ALA A 275 1.37 -10.43 17.13
N ASP A 276 1.39 -9.52 18.09
CA ASP A 276 2.57 -8.71 18.39
C ASP A 276 3.71 -9.57 18.98
N PRO A 277 4.97 -9.18 18.74
CA PRO A 277 6.10 -9.78 19.43
C PRO A 277 6.01 -9.56 20.95
N PRO A 278 6.28 -10.58 21.77
CA PRO A 278 6.37 -10.40 23.21
C PRO A 278 7.49 -9.40 23.50
N LEU A 279 7.21 -8.39 24.34
CA LEU A 279 8.07 -7.29 24.80
C LEU A 279 7.90 -5.92 24.11
N ILE A 280 7.11 -5.78 23.03
CA ILE A 280 6.80 -4.48 22.43
C ILE A 280 5.28 -4.36 22.24
N SER A 281 4.62 -3.51 23.03
CA SER A 281 3.17 -3.26 22.89
C SER A 281 2.92 -2.23 21.79
N ASN A 282 2.60 -2.71 20.59
CA ASN A 282 2.44 -1.87 19.40
C ASN A 282 1.09 -2.18 18.73
N PRO A 283 0.01 -1.38 18.96
CA PRO A 283 -1.30 -1.71 18.40
C PRO A 283 -1.25 -1.81 16.87
N GLY A 284 -1.41 -3.03 16.38
CA GLY A 284 -1.37 -3.38 14.97
C GLY A 284 -2.74 -3.32 14.29
N THR A 285 -2.76 -3.56 12.98
CA THR A 285 -4.00 -3.68 12.19
C THR A 285 -3.96 -4.88 11.26
N ALA A 286 -5.07 -5.60 11.16
CA ALA A 286 -5.22 -6.72 10.25
C ALA A 286 -6.43 -6.48 9.34
N LYS A 287 -6.28 -6.77 8.05
CA LYS A 287 -7.36 -6.70 7.07
C LYS A 287 -7.39 -7.96 6.22
N ALA A 288 -8.53 -8.65 6.26
CA ALA A 288 -8.76 -9.83 5.44
C ALA A 288 -9.32 -9.45 4.07
N SER A 289 -8.91 -10.20 3.05
CA SER A 289 -9.48 -10.17 1.70
C SER A 289 -9.84 -11.59 1.30
N VAL A 290 -10.96 -11.78 0.63
CA VAL A 290 -11.42 -13.10 0.16
C VAL A 290 -11.76 -13.04 -1.32
N VAL A 291 -11.37 -14.09 -2.03
CA VAL A 291 -11.73 -14.32 -3.43
C VAL A 291 -12.76 -15.44 -3.47
N SER A 292 -14.00 -15.09 -3.82
CA SER A 292 -15.09 -16.04 -4.03
C SER A 292 -15.41 -16.12 -5.50
N CYS A 293 -15.55 -17.34 -6.05
CA CYS A 293 -15.86 -17.51 -7.46
C CYS A 293 -17.04 -18.43 -7.69
N ASN A 294 -17.77 -18.20 -8.78
CA ASN A 294 -18.90 -19.01 -9.22
C ASN A 294 -18.83 -19.25 -10.73
N ILE A 295 -19.48 -20.32 -11.17
CA ILE A 295 -19.74 -20.55 -12.60
C ILE A 295 -20.99 -19.77 -12.99
N THR A 296 -20.87 -18.96 -14.04
CA THR A 296 -22.00 -18.20 -14.56
C THR A 296 -22.04 -18.27 -16.08
N THR A 297 -23.27 -18.26 -16.59
CA THR A 297 -23.59 -18.18 -18.00
C THR A 297 -24.03 -16.77 -18.41
N ALA A 298 -24.10 -15.83 -17.45
CA ALA A 298 -24.36 -14.43 -17.74
C ALA A 298 -23.21 -13.85 -18.57
N VAL A 299 -23.55 -12.98 -19.53
CA VAL A 299 -22.56 -12.24 -20.32
C VAL A 299 -21.64 -11.49 -19.35
N VAL A 300 -20.36 -11.86 -19.37
CA VAL A 300 -19.32 -11.19 -18.58
C VAL A 300 -19.29 -9.74 -19.06
N PRO A 301 -19.55 -8.73 -18.22
CA PRO A 301 -19.19 -7.37 -18.59
C PRO A 301 -17.70 -7.37 -18.95
N PRO A 302 -17.25 -6.61 -19.96
CA PRO A 302 -15.84 -6.61 -20.34
C PRO A 302 -15.00 -6.42 -19.08
N PRO A 303 -13.89 -7.17 -18.92
CA PRO A 303 -13.04 -7.04 -17.75
C PRO A 303 -12.78 -5.56 -17.56
N VAL A 304 -13.11 -5.04 -16.37
CA VAL A 304 -12.78 -3.68 -16.01
C VAL A 304 -11.27 -3.61 -16.13
N THR A 305 -10.79 -3.06 -17.24
CA THR A 305 -9.40 -2.67 -17.40
C THR A 305 -9.19 -1.64 -16.31
N ALA A 306 -8.58 -2.06 -15.20
CA ALA A 306 -8.07 -1.11 -14.24
C ALA A 306 -7.21 -0.12 -15.05
N PRO A 307 -7.38 1.20 -14.84
CA PRO A 307 -6.66 2.18 -15.63
C PRO A 307 -5.18 1.84 -15.61
N THR A 308 -4.60 1.69 -16.79
CA THR A 308 -3.21 1.28 -17.02
C THR A 308 -2.20 2.32 -16.52
N THR A 309 -2.68 3.40 -15.90
CA THR A 309 -1.88 4.39 -15.17
C THR A 309 -2.56 4.68 -13.84
N ARG A 310 -2.15 3.98 -12.78
CA ARG A 310 -2.48 4.38 -11.41
C ARG A 310 -1.83 5.75 -11.20
N LYS A 311 -2.62 6.78 -10.82
CA LYS A 311 -2.07 8.10 -10.48
C LYS A 311 -1.00 7.94 -9.40
N ASN A 312 0.12 8.64 -9.55
CA ASN A 312 1.17 8.63 -8.54
C ASN A 312 0.61 9.11 -7.20
N PRO A 313 0.86 8.38 -6.09
CA PRO A 313 0.32 8.72 -4.78
C PRO A 313 0.82 10.08 -4.31
N VAL A 314 0.01 10.75 -3.50
CA VAL A 314 0.31 12.07 -2.95
C VAL A 314 0.67 11.92 -1.48
N ILE A 315 1.81 12.49 -1.08
CA ILE A 315 2.20 12.65 0.31
C ILE A 315 2.04 14.11 0.70
N VAL A 316 1.15 14.39 1.64
CA VAL A 316 0.97 15.72 2.22
C VAL A 316 1.94 15.87 3.39
N VAL A 317 2.92 16.75 3.25
CA VAL A 317 3.99 17.00 4.23
C VAL A 317 3.58 18.18 5.10
N GLY A 318 3.34 17.90 6.38
CA GLY A 318 2.89 18.90 7.36
C GLY A 318 3.87 20.04 7.59
N GLY A 319 3.37 21.18 8.08
CA GLY A 319 4.16 22.32 8.53
C GLY A 319 4.64 22.18 9.99
N THR A 320 5.34 23.21 10.47
CA THR A 320 5.79 23.31 11.87
C THR A 320 4.60 23.21 12.83
N LEU A 321 4.69 22.34 13.84
CA LEU A 321 3.62 22.08 14.83
C LEU A 321 2.27 21.62 14.24
N ALA A 322 2.22 21.28 12.95
CA ALA A 322 0.98 20.91 12.28
C ALA A 322 0.58 19.46 12.58
N ASP A 323 -0.73 19.26 12.73
CA ASP A 323 -1.37 17.95 12.82
C ASP A 323 -2.24 17.69 11.59
N GLU A 324 -2.55 16.41 11.34
CA GLU A 324 -3.28 15.93 10.16
C GLU A 324 -4.64 16.63 9.98
N PHE A 325 -5.29 17.03 11.08
CA PHE A 325 -6.61 17.64 11.04
C PHE A 325 -6.67 18.91 10.16
N LEU A 326 -5.56 19.65 10.04
CA LEU A 326 -5.45 20.84 9.20
C LEU A 326 -5.55 20.53 7.70
N TYR A 327 -5.27 19.28 7.31
CA TYR A 327 -5.14 18.86 5.92
C TYR A 327 -6.32 18.01 5.44
N LEU A 328 -7.26 17.65 6.32
CA LEU A 328 -8.37 16.74 6.00
C LEU A 328 -9.17 17.17 4.76
N LEU A 329 -9.39 18.47 4.56
CA LEU A 329 -10.11 18.98 3.39
C LEU A 329 -9.29 18.80 2.09
N LEU A 330 -7.99 19.12 2.12
CA LEU A 330 -7.10 18.87 0.99
C LEU A 330 -7.05 17.39 0.64
N GLU A 331 -6.87 16.54 1.64
CA GLU A 331 -6.82 15.10 1.41
C GLU A 331 -8.15 14.54 0.88
N ALA A 332 -9.28 15.01 1.41
CA ALA A 332 -10.59 14.60 0.93
C ALA A 332 -10.78 14.95 -0.56
N ARG A 333 -10.35 16.16 -0.98
CA ARG A 333 -10.42 16.57 -2.39
C ARG A 333 -9.47 15.75 -3.27
N LEU A 334 -8.24 15.52 -2.84
CA LEU A 334 -7.28 14.66 -3.56
C LEU A 334 -7.80 13.23 -3.72
N ARG A 335 -8.38 12.65 -2.67
CA ARG A 335 -9.01 11.32 -2.71
C ARG A 335 -10.21 11.31 -3.65
N ALA A 336 -11.03 12.36 -3.64
CA ALA A 336 -12.16 12.51 -4.58
C ALA A 336 -11.69 12.58 -6.04
N ASP A 337 -10.53 13.18 -6.30
CA ASP A 337 -9.89 13.20 -7.61
C ASP A 337 -9.14 11.90 -7.97
N GLY A 338 -9.23 10.86 -7.12
CA GLY A 338 -8.71 9.52 -7.40
C GLY A 338 -7.22 9.31 -7.06
N TYR A 339 -6.61 10.19 -6.26
CA TYR A 339 -5.27 9.97 -5.73
C TYR A 339 -5.31 9.07 -4.49
N GLN A 340 -4.28 8.22 -4.32
CA GLN A 340 -3.96 7.66 -3.01
C GLN A 340 -3.22 8.74 -2.22
N VAL A 341 -3.65 9.02 -0.99
CA VAL A 341 -3.18 10.17 -0.21
C VAL A 341 -2.75 9.74 1.18
N GLU A 342 -1.54 10.15 1.54
CA GLU A 342 -0.90 9.84 2.82
C GLU A 342 -0.44 11.14 3.49
N PHE A 343 -0.74 11.30 4.77
CA PHE A 343 -0.17 12.38 5.58
C PHE A 343 1.22 12.00 6.09
N PHE A 344 2.12 12.99 6.15
CA PHE A 344 3.39 12.87 6.81
C PHE A 344 3.55 13.99 7.85
N LYS A 345 3.43 13.60 9.12
CA LYS A 345 3.73 14.47 10.26
C LYS A 345 5.24 14.63 10.39
N LEU A 346 5.71 15.88 10.49
CA LEU A 346 7.12 16.14 10.73
C LEU A 346 7.55 15.57 12.10
N PRO A 347 8.65 14.81 12.18
CA PRO A 347 9.17 14.32 13.45
C PRO A 347 9.51 15.49 14.39
N GLY A 348 9.39 15.26 15.70
CA GLY A 348 9.58 16.31 16.70
C GLY A 348 8.66 17.53 16.51
N ASN A 349 7.52 17.35 15.84
CA ASN A 349 6.60 18.42 15.43
C ASN A 349 7.27 19.51 14.56
N GLY A 350 8.32 19.16 13.82
CA GLY A 350 9.09 20.08 13.00
C GLY A 350 10.14 20.89 13.76
N LEU A 351 10.29 20.72 15.08
CA LEU A 351 11.25 21.48 15.90
C LEU A 351 12.66 20.86 15.95
N ILE A 352 12.93 19.85 15.14
CA ILE A 352 14.25 19.21 15.04
C ILE A 352 14.96 19.69 13.77
N ASP A 353 16.18 19.18 13.54
CA ASP A 353 16.90 19.44 12.30
C ASP A 353 16.08 19.00 11.07
N ILE A 354 15.95 19.89 10.09
CA ILE A 354 15.17 19.65 8.87
C ILE A 354 15.73 18.46 8.07
N ARG A 355 17.05 18.19 8.13
CA ARG A 355 17.65 17.02 7.48
C ARG A 355 17.21 15.71 8.15
N GLU A 356 16.97 15.70 9.45
CA GLU A 356 16.38 14.53 10.12
C GLU A 356 14.93 14.31 9.66
N GLY A 357 14.16 15.39 9.50
CA GLY A 357 12.83 15.35 8.89
C GLY A 357 12.85 14.84 7.44
N ALA A 358 13.82 15.27 6.65
CA ALA A 358 14.02 14.83 5.26
C ALA A 358 14.40 13.34 5.17
N LEU A 359 15.23 12.86 6.11
CA LEU A 359 15.56 11.44 6.21
C LEU A 359 14.33 10.60 6.58
N ALA A 360 13.50 11.06 7.51
CA ALA A 360 12.23 10.40 7.83
C ALA A 360 11.28 10.41 6.61
N LEU A 361 11.22 11.53 5.87
CA LEU A 361 10.44 11.63 4.65
C LEU A 361 10.93 10.67 3.57
N LYS A 362 12.25 10.44 3.43
CA LYS A 362 12.80 9.42 2.53
C LYS A 362 12.21 8.04 2.79
N TYR A 363 12.17 7.63 4.06
CA TYR A 363 11.59 6.33 4.42
C TYR A 363 10.10 6.29 4.14
N ARG A 364 9.37 7.40 4.36
CA ARG A 364 7.96 7.49 4.02
C ARG A 364 7.71 7.42 2.52
N VAL A 365 8.52 8.09 1.70
CA VAL A 365 8.43 7.99 0.23
C VAL A 365 8.65 6.55 -0.21
N ALA A 366 9.67 5.88 0.32
CA ALA A 366 9.91 4.47 0.03
C ALA A 366 8.72 3.59 0.41
N ASP A 367 8.17 3.75 1.62
CA ASP A 367 6.99 3.04 2.11
C ASP A 367 5.75 3.27 1.22
N VAL A 368 5.50 4.51 0.82
CA VAL A 368 4.36 4.83 -0.07
C VAL A 368 4.54 4.21 -1.45
N LEU A 369 5.72 4.30 -2.06
CA LEU A 369 6.00 3.64 -3.35
C LEU A 369 5.83 2.13 -3.23
N LEU A 370 6.28 1.56 -2.12
CA LEU A 370 6.15 0.14 -1.81
C LEU A 370 4.67 -0.28 -1.71
N LYS A 371 3.90 0.43 -0.88
CA LYS A 371 2.47 0.19 -0.61
C LYS A 371 1.62 0.35 -1.88
N THR A 372 1.96 1.32 -2.72
CA THR A 372 1.17 1.70 -3.89
C THR A 372 1.63 1.03 -5.19
N GLY A 373 2.85 0.50 -5.23
CA GLY A 373 3.48 0.00 -6.46
C GLY A 373 3.75 1.08 -7.51
N ALA A 374 3.65 2.36 -7.15
CA ALA A 374 3.95 3.47 -8.04
C ALA A 374 5.47 3.64 -8.22
N GLU A 375 5.90 4.18 -9.36
CA GLU A 375 7.31 4.48 -9.62
C GLU A 375 7.74 5.82 -9.02
N LYS A 376 6.80 6.74 -8.84
CA LYS A 376 7.03 8.07 -8.29
C LYS A 376 5.92 8.49 -7.33
N VAL A 377 6.21 9.46 -6.48
CA VAL A 377 5.24 10.14 -5.62
C VAL A 377 5.06 11.59 -6.04
N ASN A 378 3.96 12.17 -5.60
CA ASN A 378 3.70 13.60 -5.59
C ASN A 378 3.85 14.10 -4.15
N LEU A 379 4.64 15.15 -3.94
CA LEU A 379 4.82 15.77 -2.64
C LEU A 379 4.05 17.10 -2.60
N ILE A 380 3.22 17.29 -1.57
CA ILE A 380 2.58 18.58 -1.28
C ILE A 380 3.05 19.03 0.10
N GLY A 381 3.98 20.00 0.15
CA GLY A 381 4.54 20.51 1.39
C GLY A 381 3.94 21.85 1.80
N HIS A 382 3.42 21.94 3.02
CA HIS A 382 2.93 23.20 3.59
C HIS A 382 3.98 23.82 4.52
N SER A 383 4.26 25.11 4.36
CA SER A 383 5.20 25.84 5.22
C SER A 383 6.57 25.14 5.31
N GLN A 384 7.07 24.82 6.51
CA GLN A 384 8.28 24.00 6.71
C GLN A 384 8.24 22.65 5.96
N GLY A 385 7.06 22.06 5.74
CA GLY A 385 6.93 20.81 4.99
C GLY A 385 7.45 20.92 3.56
N GLY A 386 7.31 22.10 2.93
CA GLY A 386 7.90 22.36 1.61
C GLY A 386 9.43 22.44 1.65
N ILE A 387 10.02 23.00 2.71
CA ILE A 387 11.48 23.01 2.92
C ILE A 387 12.00 21.59 3.16
N THR A 388 11.28 20.81 3.97
CA THR A 388 11.61 19.40 4.25
C THR A 388 11.56 18.55 2.99
N ALA A 389 10.51 18.70 2.16
CA ALA A 389 10.38 18.00 0.89
C ALA A 389 11.52 18.32 -0.09
N ARG A 390 11.95 19.59 -0.13
CA ARG A 390 13.08 20.01 -0.98
C ARG A 390 14.42 19.52 -0.46
N THR A 391 14.59 19.50 0.86
CA THR A 391 15.78 18.94 1.51
C THR A 391 15.88 17.44 1.20
N TYR A 392 14.76 16.71 1.24
CA TYR A 392 14.69 15.31 0.80
C TYR A 392 15.15 15.14 -0.66
N VAL A 393 14.62 15.96 -1.57
CA VAL A 393 15.00 15.90 -2.99
C VAL A 393 16.49 16.19 -3.20
N HIS A 394 17.04 17.17 -2.49
CA HIS A 394 18.45 17.56 -2.56
C HIS A 394 19.38 16.46 -1.99
N ASP A 395 19.11 15.98 -0.77
CA ASP A 395 20.01 15.08 -0.03
C ASP A 395 19.85 13.60 -0.40
N HIS A 396 18.67 13.21 -0.91
CA HIS A 396 18.31 11.80 -1.14
C HIS A 396 17.89 11.48 -2.57
N GLY A 397 17.75 12.50 -3.42
CA GLY A 397 17.57 12.36 -4.86
C GLY A 397 16.14 12.65 -5.36
N HIS A 398 16.06 13.13 -6.60
CA HIS A 398 14.83 13.61 -7.24
C HIS A 398 14.04 12.56 -8.02
N LYS A 399 14.64 11.42 -8.36
CA LYS A 399 14.11 10.47 -9.35
C LYS A 399 12.77 9.84 -8.98
N LEU A 400 12.47 9.76 -7.69
CA LEU A 400 11.25 9.16 -7.14
C LEU A 400 10.10 10.16 -6.97
N VAL A 401 10.29 11.41 -7.38
CA VAL A 401 9.27 12.47 -7.26
C VAL A 401 8.87 12.92 -8.66
N GLU A 402 7.57 13.02 -8.91
CA GLU A 402 7.04 13.61 -10.13
C GLU A 402 6.74 15.10 -9.93
N HIS A 403 5.93 15.41 -8.91
CA HIS A 403 5.56 16.77 -8.55
C HIS A 403 6.04 17.13 -7.14
N LEU A 404 6.54 18.36 -6.97
CA LEU A 404 6.71 18.99 -5.67
C LEU A 404 5.94 20.30 -5.66
N ILE A 405 4.79 20.26 -4.99
CA ILE A 405 3.90 21.41 -4.79
C ILE A 405 4.16 21.94 -3.38
N SER A 406 4.41 23.24 -3.28
CA SER A 406 4.66 23.94 -2.04
C SER A 406 3.55 24.94 -1.77
N LEU A 407 3.07 24.99 -0.54
CA LEU A 407 2.02 25.87 -0.06
C LEU A 407 2.63 26.79 1.00
N GLY A 408 2.69 28.09 0.75
CA GLY A 408 3.15 29.09 1.73
C GLY A 408 4.56 28.81 2.26
N THR A 409 5.44 28.25 1.43
CA THR A 409 6.74 27.76 1.87
C THR A 409 7.79 28.90 1.84
N PRO A 410 8.54 29.14 2.94
CA PRO A 410 9.57 30.19 3.00
C PRO A 410 10.88 29.78 2.30
N HIS A 411 10.88 29.65 0.97
CA HIS A 411 12.02 29.13 0.20
C HIS A 411 13.35 29.88 0.39
N LYS A 412 13.30 31.15 0.78
CA LYS A 412 14.48 32.00 1.07
C LYS A 412 14.56 32.42 2.54
N GLY A 413 13.86 31.68 3.41
CA GLY A 413 13.79 31.91 4.84
C GLY A 413 12.54 32.68 5.22
N THR A 414 12.24 32.77 6.50
CA THR A 414 11.04 33.46 6.99
C THR A 414 11.34 34.89 7.45
N HIS A 415 10.39 35.79 7.23
CA HIS A 415 10.40 37.16 7.73
C HIS A 415 9.50 37.33 8.95
N VAL A 416 9.38 36.29 9.78
CA VAL A 416 8.59 36.36 11.01
C VAL A 416 9.10 37.48 11.91
N ASP A 417 8.14 38.18 12.50
CA ASP A 417 8.42 39.07 13.61
C ASP A 417 9.14 38.29 14.74
N PRO A 418 10.27 38.80 15.28
CA PRO A 418 11.01 38.12 16.33
C PRO A 418 10.16 37.72 17.55
N LEU A 419 9.16 38.53 17.92
CA LEU A 419 8.23 38.21 19.01
C LEU A 419 7.37 36.99 18.67
N LEU A 420 6.90 36.90 17.42
CA LEU A 420 6.11 35.77 16.94
C LEU A 420 6.96 34.50 16.83
N ALA A 421 8.22 34.63 16.42
CA ALA A 421 9.18 33.53 16.39
C ALA A 421 9.49 32.98 17.79
N VAL A 422 9.63 33.86 18.79
CA VAL A 422 9.77 33.45 20.20
C VAL A 422 8.50 32.76 20.69
N LEU A 423 7.32 33.32 20.40
CA LEU A 423 6.05 32.81 20.90
C LEU A 423 5.69 31.44 20.33
N LEU A 424 5.96 31.19 19.04
CA LEU A 424 5.56 29.97 18.35
C LEU A 424 6.56 28.83 18.49
N VAL A 425 7.86 29.14 18.41
CA VAL A 425 8.92 28.13 18.29
C VAL A 425 10.12 28.38 19.21
N GLY A 426 10.03 29.37 20.10
CA GLY A 426 11.05 29.62 21.12
C GLY A 426 12.37 30.18 20.59
N CYS A 427 12.39 30.77 19.39
CA CYS A 427 13.62 31.29 18.78
C CYS A 427 14.05 32.62 19.42
N VAL A 428 14.85 32.57 20.48
CA VAL A 428 15.33 33.74 21.24
C VAL A 428 16.68 34.30 20.75
N GLY A 429 17.24 33.71 19.69
CA GLY A 429 18.51 34.10 19.10
C GLY A 429 19.74 33.53 19.83
N GLN A 430 19.56 32.47 20.63
CA GLN A 430 20.66 31.82 21.34
C GLN A 430 21.23 30.65 20.53
N PRO A 431 22.52 30.29 20.71
CA PRO A 431 23.10 29.10 20.06
C PRO A 431 22.42 27.78 20.43
N THR A 432 21.66 27.77 21.53
CA THR A 432 20.90 26.61 22.04
C THR A 432 19.45 26.57 21.54
N ASP A 433 19.05 27.52 20.68
CA ASP A 433 17.72 27.50 20.07
C ASP A 433 17.52 26.21 19.26
N SER A 434 16.26 25.83 19.06
CA SER A 434 15.92 24.70 18.20
C SER A 434 16.57 24.87 16.81
N PRO A 435 17.08 23.78 16.18
CA PRO A 435 17.70 23.84 14.85
C PRO A 435 16.86 24.58 13.79
N ILE A 436 15.52 24.50 13.90
CA ILE A 436 14.59 25.18 13.00
C ILE A 436 14.79 26.71 12.99
N CYS A 437 15.15 27.31 14.13
CA CYS A 437 15.37 28.74 14.29
C CYS A 437 16.54 29.24 13.43
N HIS A 438 17.50 28.36 13.17
CA HIS A 438 18.65 28.64 12.32
C HIS A 438 18.39 28.23 10.87
N GLN A 439 17.77 27.09 10.63
CA GLN A 439 17.55 26.54 9.29
C GLN A 439 16.42 27.23 8.49
N LEU A 440 15.47 27.90 9.15
CA LEU A 440 14.47 28.73 8.48
C LEU A 440 14.87 30.21 8.35
N ARG A 441 16.06 30.61 8.82
CA ARG A 441 16.63 31.92 8.51
C ARG A 441 17.30 31.87 7.14
N ALA A 442 17.27 32.99 6.43
CA ALA A 442 18.07 33.16 5.22
C ALA A 442 19.55 32.87 5.53
N GLY A 443 20.17 32.00 4.73
CA GLY A 443 21.54 31.59 4.96
C GLY A 443 21.94 30.30 4.24
N PRO A 444 23.11 29.74 4.58
CA PRO A 444 23.77 28.70 3.78
C PRO A 444 22.91 27.46 3.54
N PHE A 445 22.14 27.01 4.54
CA PHE A 445 21.27 25.83 4.39
C PHE A 445 20.21 26.03 3.31
N LEU A 446 19.53 27.17 3.30
CA LEU A 446 18.50 27.45 2.30
C LEU A 446 19.11 27.73 0.92
N GLU A 447 20.26 28.40 0.88
CA GLU A 447 21.03 28.61 -0.35
C GLU A 447 21.46 27.28 -0.98
N GLU A 448 21.90 26.32 -0.16
CA GLU A 448 22.27 24.96 -0.57
C GLU A 448 21.10 24.23 -1.22
N ILE A 449 19.97 24.05 -0.52
CA ILE A 449 18.80 23.34 -1.07
C ILE A 449 18.07 24.12 -2.19
N ASN A 450 18.42 25.39 -2.41
CA ASN A 450 17.99 26.20 -3.54
C ASN A 450 18.73 25.87 -4.84
N GLN A 451 19.88 25.21 -4.75
CA GLN A 451 20.58 24.68 -5.91
C GLN A 451 19.89 23.41 -6.40
N ARG A 452 19.75 23.26 -7.72
CA ARG A 452 19.11 22.11 -8.36
C ARG A 452 20.10 21.35 -9.19
N ALA A 453 19.93 20.03 -9.23
CA ALA A 453 20.64 19.19 -10.18
C ALA A 453 20.25 19.58 -11.63
N PRO A 454 21.20 19.65 -12.57
CA PRO A 454 20.90 19.97 -13.97
C PRO A 454 19.89 19.02 -14.64
N ASP A 455 19.80 17.78 -14.15
CA ASP A 455 18.89 16.72 -14.64
C ASP A 455 17.60 16.60 -13.81
N ASP A 456 17.29 17.58 -12.95
CA ASP A 456 16.09 17.59 -12.12
C ASP A 456 14.80 17.72 -12.95
N ALA A 457 14.15 16.57 -13.13
CA ALA A 457 12.93 16.40 -13.90
C ALA A 457 11.63 16.69 -13.11
N ILE A 458 11.71 17.07 -11.83
CA ILE A 458 10.52 17.34 -11.02
C ILE A 458 9.77 18.56 -11.57
N ALA A 459 8.44 18.47 -11.60
CA ALA A 459 7.55 19.61 -11.84
C ALA A 459 7.28 20.33 -10.51
N TYR A 460 7.84 21.53 -10.37
CA TYR A 460 7.69 22.34 -9.16
C TYR A 460 6.57 23.35 -9.29
N THR A 461 5.77 23.46 -8.23
CA THR A 461 4.75 24.49 -8.09
C THR A 461 4.84 25.10 -6.70
N ASN A 462 4.75 26.42 -6.62
CA ASN A 462 4.72 27.20 -5.40
C ASN A 462 3.46 28.06 -5.43
N LEU A 463 2.49 27.68 -4.59
CA LEU A 463 1.26 28.43 -4.35
C LEU A 463 1.47 29.23 -3.07
N ASN A 464 1.50 30.55 -3.20
CA ASN A 464 1.89 31.42 -2.11
C ASN A 464 0.97 32.64 -2.01
N ASN A 465 1.03 33.35 -0.88
CA ASN A 465 0.23 34.53 -0.61
C ASN A 465 1.08 35.79 -0.71
N LEU A 466 0.44 36.95 -0.90
CA LEU A 466 1.09 38.23 -0.63
C LEU A 466 1.34 38.40 0.86
N LYS A 467 2.42 39.11 1.22
CA LYS A 467 2.84 39.42 2.61
C LYS A 467 1.71 39.83 3.56
N GLN A 468 0.71 40.56 3.08
CA GLN A 468 -0.39 41.07 3.91
C GLN A 468 -1.39 39.99 4.34
N PHE A 469 -1.38 38.81 3.72
CA PHE A 469 -2.23 37.68 4.06
C PHE A 469 -1.47 36.55 4.77
N ASP A 470 -0.14 36.55 4.73
CA ASP A 470 0.70 35.52 5.31
C ASP A 470 1.84 36.16 6.10
N VAL A 471 1.83 35.93 7.42
CA VAL A 471 2.80 36.54 8.36
C VAL A 471 4.18 35.88 8.30
N PHE A 472 4.30 34.72 7.66
CA PHE A 472 5.54 33.95 7.57
C PHE A 472 6.24 34.16 6.22
N THR A 473 5.45 34.31 5.15
CA THR A 473 5.92 34.29 3.77
C THR A 473 5.26 35.33 2.89
N ASP A 474 6.02 35.76 1.88
CA ASP A 474 5.57 36.63 0.81
C ASP A 474 5.98 36.01 -0.53
N GLY A 475 4.99 35.65 -1.34
CA GLY A 475 5.15 34.99 -2.63
C GLY A 475 5.96 35.79 -3.65
N LEU A 476 6.11 37.10 -3.45
CA LEU A 476 6.95 37.95 -4.30
C LEU A 476 8.41 38.02 -3.85
N THR A 477 8.71 37.66 -2.59
CA THR A 477 10.04 37.77 -2.00
C THR A 477 10.53 36.43 -1.46
N ASN A 478 10.39 36.17 -0.16
CA ASN A 478 10.98 35.00 0.48
C ASN A 478 10.24 33.69 0.20
N GLY A 479 8.98 33.77 -0.19
CA GLY A 479 8.18 32.65 -0.65
C GLY A 479 8.43 32.30 -2.12
N ARG A 480 9.24 33.06 -2.87
CA ARG A 480 9.47 32.81 -4.30
C ARG A 480 10.54 31.73 -4.52
N MET A 481 10.26 30.79 -5.44
CA MET A 481 11.25 29.85 -5.96
C MET A 481 11.92 30.37 -7.22
N ASP A 482 13.22 30.18 -7.36
CA ASP A 482 13.97 30.52 -8.58
C ASP A 482 14.17 29.28 -9.47
N ASN A 483 14.37 29.50 -10.78
CA ASN A 483 14.70 28.46 -11.78
C ASN A 483 13.74 27.25 -11.83
N CYS A 484 12.46 27.49 -11.55
CA CYS A 484 11.45 26.43 -11.42
C CYS A 484 10.44 26.35 -12.56
N ASP A 485 10.40 27.32 -13.48
CA ASP A 485 9.52 27.28 -14.64
C ASP A 485 9.86 26.07 -15.53
N ARG A 486 8.83 25.47 -16.14
CA ARG A 486 8.94 24.30 -17.01
C ARG A 486 8.09 24.47 -18.27
N THR A 487 8.25 23.53 -19.20
CA THR A 487 7.39 23.42 -20.38
C THR A 487 6.79 22.02 -20.37
N ASN A 488 5.46 21.91 -20.52
CA ASN A 488 4.81 20.61 -20.55
C ASN A 488 5.00 19.91 -21.92
N ALA A 489 4.56 18.66 -22.02
CA ALA A 489 4.64 17.87 -23.25
C ALA A 489 3.87 18.50 -24.45
N LYS A 490 2.96 19.43 -24.18
CA LYS A 490 2.20 20.19 -25.20
C LYS A 490 2.89 21.48 -25.63
N GLY A 491 4.07 21.79 -25.11
CA GLY A 491 4.80 23.01 -25.41
C GLY A 491 4.31 24.26 -24.65
N GLN A 492 3.44 24.10 -23.65
CA GLN A 492 2.92 25.21 -22.86
C GLN A 492 3.85 25.54 -21.70
N ALA A 493 4.08 26.83 -21.44
CA ALA A 493 4.86 27.28 -20.31
C ALA A 493 4.10 27.06 -19.00
N LEU A 494 4.72 26.32 -18.07
CA LEU A 494 4.26 26.12 -16.71
C LEU A 494 5.02 27.06 -15.78
N LYS A 495 4.35 28.13 -15.36
CA LYS A 495 4.89 29.02 -14.32
C LYS A 495 4.82 28.32 -12.98
N CYS A 496 5.98 28.22 -12.31
CA CYS A 496 6.05 27.52 -11.03
C CYS A 496 5.54 28.38 -9.87
N ASN A 497 5.76 29.69 -9.88
CA ASN A 497 5.29 30.58 -8.82
C ASN A 497 3.91 31.13 -9.17
N VAL A 498 2.94 30.90 -8.29
CA VAL A 498 1.58 31.43 -8.39
C VAL A 498 1.26 32.10 -7.06
N VAL A 499 0.98 33.40 -7.12
CA VAL A 499 0.50 34.15 -5.97
C VAL A 499 -1.02 34.19 -6.01
N VAL A 500 -1.66 33.71 -4.96
CA VAL A 500 -3.12 33.55 -4.91
C VAL A 500 -3.84 34.86 -5.21
N GLN A 501 -3.39 35.97 -4.61
CA GLN A 501 -4.04 37.27 -4.77
C GLN A 501 -3.69 37.99 -6.08
N GLU A 502 -2.69 37.55 -6.84
CA GLU A 502 -2.46 38.06 -8.19
C GLU A 502 -3.52 37.52 -9.18
N GLN A 503 -4.08 36.33 -8.93
CA GLN A 503 -5.15 35.75 -9.75
C GLN A 503 -6.55 35.95 -9.15
N CYS A 504 -6.65 35.90 -7.82
CA CYS A 504 -7.88 36.01 -7.06
C CYS A 504 -7.78 37.15 -6.02
N PRO A 505 -7.88 38.43 -6.43
CA PRO A 505 -7.62 39.57 -5.54
C PRO A 505 -8.66 39.74 -4.41
N LEU A 506 -9.82 39.09 -4.51
CA LEU A 506 -10.94 39.23 -3.56
C LEU A 506 -11.02 38.10 -2.52
N ILE A 507 -10.23 37.03 -2.65
CA ILE A 507 -10.27 35.91 -1.70
C ILE A 507 -9.26 36.13 -0.58
N PHE A 508 -9.72 35.93 0.66
CA PHE A 508 -8.87 35.94 1.84
C PHE A 508 -8.40 34.52 2.12
N VAL A 509 -7.09 34.28 1.93
CA VAL A 509 -6.43 33.01 2.24
C VAL A 509 -5.21 33.35 3.07
N GLU A 510 -5.21 32.97 4.35
CA GLU A 510 -4.03 33.10 5.19
C GLU A 510 -3.10 31.89 5.07
N HIS A 511 -1.98 31.88 5.80
CA HIS A 511 -0.95 30.84 5.74
C HIS A 511 -1.53 29.41 5.82
N ILE A 512 -2.29 29.09 6.86
CA ILE A 512 -2.89 27.76 7.08
C ILE A 512 -3.99 27.52 6.04
N GLY A 513 -4.76 28.55 5.69
CA GLY A 513 -5.79 28.54 4.67
C GLY A 513 -5.32 28.04 3.30
N LEU A 514 -4.03 28.19 2.95
CA LEU A 514 -3.47 27.62 1.72
C LEU A 514 -3.65 26.10 1.64
N ALA A 515 -3.66 25.40 2.78
CA ALA A 515 -3.83 23.96 2.84
C ALA A 515 -5.31 23.50 2.78
N SER A 516 -6.29 24.42 2.78
CA SER A 516 -7.72 24.04 2.83
C SER A 516 -8.61 24.76 1.82
N HIS A 517 -8.18 25.90 1.27
CA HIS A 517 -9.01 26.73 0.41
C HIS A 517 -9.24 26.13 -1.00
N GLY A 518 -10.47 26.15 -1.50
CA GLY A 518 -10.86 25.55 -2.79
C GLY A 518 -10.15 26.17 -3.99
N ALA A 519 -10.05 27.50 -4.04
CA ALA A 519 -9.26 28.17 -5.09
C ALA A 519 -7.80 27.67 -5.16
N VAL A 520 -7.15 27.43 -4.03
CA VAL A 520 -5.77 26.90 -4.00
C VAL A 520 -5.76 25.45 -4.50
N TYR A 521 -6.72 24.64 -4.06
CA TYR A 521 -6.90 23.28 -4.56
C TYR A 521 -7.08 23.21 -6.08
N SER A 522 -7.80 24.15 -6.67
CA SER A 522 -7.96 24.22 -8.12
C SER A 522 -6.62 24.31 -8.86
N GLY A 523 -5.64 25.01 -8.27
CA GLY A 523 -4.27 25.12 -8.77
C GLY A 523 -3.45 23.85 -8.51
N ILE A 524 -3.61 23.22 -7.34
CA ILE A 524 -3.00 21.91 -7.03
C ILE A 524 -3.45 20.87 -8.07
N ARG A 525 -4.74 20.82 -8.37
CA ARG A 525 -5.30 19.89 -9.36
C ARG A 525 -4.71 20.11 -10.75
N GLN A 526 -4.55 21.36 -11.18
CA GLN A 526 -3.93 21.71 -12.47
C GLN A 526 -2.44 21.35 -12.50
N ALA A 527 -1.71 21.63 -11.41
CA ALA A 527 -0.30 21.29 -11.27
C ALA A 527 -0.05 19.79 -11.42
N LEU A 528 -0.85 18.96 -10.72
CA LEU A 528 -0.76 17.49 -10.80
C LEU A 528 -1.14 16.92 -12.18
N LEU A 529 -1.71 17.73 -13.07
CA LEU A 529 -2.05 17.36 -14.45
C LEU A 529 -1.05 17.91 -15.48
N HIS A 530 0.04 18.56 -15.04
CA HIS A 530 0.99 19.28 -15.90
C HIS A 530 0.32 20.37 -16.76
N GLU A 531 -0.73 21.01 -16.23
CA GLU A 531 -1.46 22.08 -16.89
C GLU A 531 -1.04 23.47 -16.35
N PRO A 532 -1.08 24.52 -17.18
CA PRO A 532 -0.90 25.90 -16.71
C PRO A 532 -1.92 26.25 -15.63
N ILE A 533 -1.48 26.93 -14.57
CA ILE A 533 -2.33 27.23 -13.41
C ILE A 533 -3.11 28.53 -13.61
N ALA A 534 -4.44 28.39 -13.68
CA ALA A 534 -5.41 29.47 -13.56
C ALA A 534 -6.38 29.13 -12.42
N LEU A 535 -6.24 29.80 -11.28
CA LEU A 535 -7.04 29.53 -10.08
C LEU A 535 -8.53 29.81 -10.32
N ASN A 536 -9.38 28.88 -9.90
CA ASN A 536 -10.81 29.09 -9.84
C ASN A 536 -11.19 29.79 -8.53
N CYS A 537 -11.34 31.12 -8.58
CA CYS A 537 -11.61 31.95 -7.40
C CYS A 537 -12.97 31.67 -6.73
N LEU A 538 -13.86 30.90 -7.37
CA LEU A 538 -15.18 30.54 -6.85
C LEU A 538 -15.25 29.09 -6.34
N GLU A 539 -14.16 28.33 -6.43
CA GLU A 539 -14.12 26.95 -5.95
C GLU A 539 -14.11 26.95 -4.41
N LEU A 540 -15.18 26.38 -3.83
CA LEU A 540 -15.43 26.32 -2.39
C LEU A 540 -14.60 25.23 -1.72
#